data_AF-A0A931W008-F1
#
_entry.id   AF-A0A931W008-F1
#
_cell.length_a   1.000
_cell.length_b   1.000
_cell.length_c   1.000
_cell.angle_alpha   90.00
_cell.angle_beta   90.00
_cell.angle_gamma   90.00
#
_symmetry.space_group_name_H-M   'P 1'
#
loop_
_entity.id
_entity.type
_entity.pdbx_description
1 polymer ?
#
loop_
_entity_poly.entity_id
_entity_poly.type
_entity_poly.pdbx_seq_one_letter_code
_entity_poly.pdbx_strand_id
1 'polypeptide(L)' 'MAVSSIQLGQLWRLNETGDTWLVTKLYSEAFSSYAMLRKVSGADADVRRVKVEKSPDGVALSGFTFTQESEGF' A
#
# COMPACT_ATOMS: atom_id res chain seq x y z
N MET A 1 -12.11 -5.81 4.14
CA MET A 1 -11.28 -7.04 4.19
C MET A 1 -9.90 -6.62 4.65
N ALA A 2 -9.41 -7.19 5.74
CA ALA A 2 -8.09 -6.86 6.27
C ALA A 2 -7.05 -7.79 5.64
N VAL A 3 -5.96 -7.24 5.10
CA VAL A 3 -4.86 -8.05 4.57
C VAL A 3 -3.96 -8.47 5.73
N SER A 4 -3.51 -9.73 5.73
CA SER A 4 -2.65 -10.26 6.81
C SER A 4 -1.28 -9.60 6.84
N SER A 5 -0.79 -9.13 5.68
CA SER A 5 0.42 -8.32 5.55
C SER A 5 0.39 -7.51 4.24
N ILE A 6 1.09 -6.37 4.21
CA ILE A 6 1.36 -5.65 2.97
C ILE A 6 2.47 -6.39 2.23
N GLN A 7 2.29 -6.61 0.93
CA GLN A 7 3.25 -7.28 0.05
C GLN A 7 3.65 -6.36 -1.09
N LEU A 8 4.87 -6.58 -1.61
CA LEU A 8 5.34 -5.92 -2.83
C LEU A 8 4.48 -6.37 -4.02
N GLY A 9 4.21 -5.46 -4.94
CA GLY A 9 3.33 -5.73 -6.08
C GLY A 9 1.84 -5.54 -5.80
N GLN A 10 1.45 -5.30 -4.54
CA GLN A 10 0.04 -5.01 -4.22
C GLN A 10 -0.39 -3.63 -4.72
N LEU A 11 -1.61 -3.56 -5.25
CA LEU A 11 -2.26 -2.33 -5.67
C LEU A 11 -3.17 -1.79 -4.55
N TRP A 12 -3.08 -0.49 -4.33
CA TRP A 12 -3.83 0.25 -3.32
C TRP A 12 -4.42 1.49 -3.94
N ARG A 13 -5.69 1.76 -3.66
CA ARG A 13 -6.38 2.95 -4.15
C ARG A 13 -6.33 4.04 -3.11
N LEU A 14 -5.85 5.23 -3.49
CA LEU A 14 -5.88 6.41 -2.65
C LEU A 14 -7.32 6.89 -2.50
N ASN A 15 -7.81 7.03 -1.26
CA ASN A 15 -9.21 7.40 -1.01
C ASN A 15 -9.52 8.85 -1.40
N GLU A 16 -8.52 9.73 -1.38
CA GLU A 16 -8.67 11.15 -1.69
C GLU A 16 -8.94 11.41 -3.18
N THR A 17 -8.17 10.77 -4.06
CA THR A 17 -8.23 11.01 -5.52
C THR A 17 -8.84 9.83 -6.28
N GLY A 18 -8.92 8.66 -5.66
CA GLY A 18 -9.32 7.42 -6.33
C GLY A 18 -8.23 6.81 -7.22
N ASP A 19 -7.02 7.38 -7.22
CA ASP A 19 -5.86 6.89 -7.97
C ASP A 19 -5.36 5.54 -7.46
N THR A 20 -4.80 4.73 -8.36
CA THR A 20 -4.20 3.44 -8.02
C THR A 20 -2.69 3.55 -7.87
N TRP A 21 -2.17 2.89 -6.84
CA TRP A 21 -0.79 2.95 -6.41
C TRP A 21 -0.25 1.55 -6.15
N LEU A 22 0.97 1.29 -6.63
CA LEU A 22 1.65 0.01 -6.50
C LEU A 22 2.64 0.04 -5.34
N VAL A 23 2.58 -0.94 -4.44
CA VAL A 23 3.60 -1.14 -3.41
C VAL A 23 4.90 -1.61 -4.06
N THR A 24 5.91 -0.75 -4.04
CA THR A 24 7.23 -1.04 -4.64
C THR A 24 8.28 -1.40 -3.60
N LYS A 25 8.17 -0.87 -2.37
CA LYS A 25 9.07 -1.21 -1.26
C LYS A 25 8.35 -1.19 0.07
N LEU A 26 8.86 -1.96 1.03
CA LEU A 26 8.41 -1.97 2.42
C LEU A 26 9.61 -1.77 3.32
N TYR A 27 9.49 -0.80 4.21
CA TYR A 27 10.48 -0.50 5.24
C TYR A 27 9.88 -0.84 6.59
N SER A 28 10.62 -1.59 7.40
CA SER A 28 10.28 -1.79 8.80
C SER A 28 11.37 -1.14 9.64
N GLU A 29 10.98 -0.11 10.38
CA GLU A 29 11.78 0.53 11.41
C GLU A 29 11.40 -0.05 12.78
N ALA A 30 12.18 0.28 13.82
CA ALA A 30 12.07 -0.33 15.15
C ALA A 30 10.63 -0.37 15.73
N PHE A 31 9.80 0.64 15.44
CA PHE A 31 8.43 0.75 15.97
C PHE A 31 7.37 1.03 14.91
N SER A 32 7.74 1.10 13.62
CA SER A 32 6.81 1.51 12.57
C SER A 32 7.19 0.87 11.25
N SER A 33 6.18 0.57 10.44
CA SER A 33 6.38 0.08 9.09
C SER A 33 5.84 1.10 8.11
N TYR A 34 6.50 1.22 6.96
CA TYR A 34 6.14 2.15 5.90
C TYR A 34 6.18 1.42 4.56
N ALA A 35 5.18 1.68 3.71
CA ALA A 35 5.16 1.25 2.32
C ALA A 35 5.57 2.43 1.44
N MET A 36 6.43 2.17 0.45
CA MET A 36 6.60 3.05 -0.69
C MET A 36 5.65 2.60 -1.79
N LEU A 37 4.85 3.56 -2.23
CA LEU A 37 3.87 3.43 -3.27
C LEU A 37 4.34 4.21 -4.49
N ARG A 38 4.18 3.65 -5.69
CA ARG A 38 4.36 4.34 -6.97
C ARG A 38 3.00 4.47 -7.65
N LYS A 39 2.68 5.65 -8.16
CA LYS A 39 1.43 5.85 -8.91
C LYS A 39 1.42 4.99 -10.18
N VAL A 40 0.32 4.28 -10.45
CA VAL A 40 0.20 3.42 -11.65
C VAL A 40 -0.12 4.24 -12.90
N SER A 41 -1.04 5.20 -12.76
CA SER A 41 -1.44 6.10 -13.85
C SER A 41 -0.86 7.49 -13.62
N GLY A 42 0.39 7.71 -14.03
CA GLY A 42 1.09 8.99 -13.85
C GLY A 42 2.53 8.95 -14.36
N ALA A 43 3.25 10.06 -14.20
CA ALA A 43 4.69 10.07 -14.46
C ALA A 43 5.39 9.12 -13.47
N ASP A 44 6.36 8.32 -13.97
CA ASP A 44 7.06 7.28 -13.19
C ASP A 44 7.79 7.80 -11.93
N ALA A 45 7.91 9.12 -11.79
CA ALA A 45 8.51 9.81 -10.65
C ALA A 45 7.59 9.98 -9.42
N ASP A 46 6.28 9.71 -9.53
CA ASP A 46 5.35 9.96 -8.44
C ASP A 46 5.37 8.80 -7.42
N VAL A 47 6.18 8.99 -6.37
CA VAL A 47 6.35 8.05 -5.26
C VAL A 47 5.90 8.65 -3.93
N ARG A 48 5.21 7.85 -3.12
CA ARG A 48 4.69 8.27 -1.81
C ARG A 48 5.06 7.25 -0.74
N ARG A 49 5.59 7.74 0.39
CA ARG A 49 5.79 6.94 1.61
C ARG A 49 4.53 7.02 2.46
N VAL A 50 3.95 5.87 2.78
CA VAL A 50 2.73 5.76 3.58
C VAL A 50 3.00 4.89 4.79
N LYS A 51 2.52 5.32 5.96
CA LYS A 51 2.63 4.54 7.18
C LYS A 51 1.71 3.33 7.09
N VAL A 52 2.23 2.16 7.46
CA VAL A 52 1.46 0.94 7.61
C VAL A 52 0.85 0.95 9.01
N GLU A 53 -0.46 0.89 9.07
CA GLU A 53 -1.21 0.68 10.30
C GLU A 53 -1.37 -0.82 10.52
N LYS A 54 -0.93 -1.27 11.70
CA LYS A 54 -1.06 -2.67 12.12
C LYS A 54 -2.13 -2.72 13.20
N SER A 55 -3.15 -3.52 12.97
CA SER A 55 -4.27 -3.78 13.87
C SER A 55 -4.35 -5.28 14.14
N PRO A 56 -4.99 -5.73 15.23
CA PRO A 56 -5.18 -7.15 15.51
C PRO A 56 -5.93 -7.89 14.37
N ASP A 57 -6.79 -7.20 13.63
CA ASP A 57 -7.52 -7.73 12.47
C ASP A 57 -6.68 -7.78 11.17
N GLY A 58 -5.49 -7.17 11.13
CA GLY A 58 -4.62 -7.16 9.95
C GLY A 58 -3.90 -5.83 9.75
N VAL A 59 -3.39 -5.59 8.55
CA VAL A 59 -2.65 -4.36 8.23
C VAL A 59 -3.35 -3.54 7.16
N ALA A 60 -3.18 -2.22 7.23
CA ALA A 60 -3.74 -1.27 6.29
C ALA A 60 -2.76 -0.13 6.00
N LEU A 61 -2.98 0.57 4.88
CA LEU A 61 -2.26 1.80 4.56
C LEU A 61 -3.15 3.00 4.87
N SER A 62 -2.67 3.93 5.69
CA SER A 62 -3.46 5.12 6.08
C SER A 62 -3.91 5.91 4.86
N GLY A 63 -5.22 6.06 4.67
CA GLY A 63 -5.81 6.79 3.55
C GLY A 63 -5.90 6.02 2.24
N PHE A 64 -5.59 4.72 2.23
CA PHE A 64 -5.73 3.87 1.06
C PHE A 64 -6.66 2.69 1.33
N THR A 65 -7.35 2.26 0.28
CA THR A 65 -8.16 1.05 0.25
C THR A 65 -7.45 -0.01 -0.57
N PHE A 66 -7.28 -1.20 0.01
CA PHE A 66 -6.71 -2.32 -0.72
C PHE A 66 -7.61 -2.70 -1.91
N THR A 67 -7.04 -2.69 -3.12
CA THR A 67 -7.72 -3.15 -4.33
C THR A 67 -7.19 -4.54 -4.62
N GLN A 68 -8.02 -5.56 -4.33
CA GLN A 68 -7.65 -6.95 -4.48
C GLN A 68 -7.46 -7.30 -5.97
N GLU A 69 -6.21 -7.22 -6.42
CA GLU A 69 -5.70 -7.95 -7.59
C GLU A 69 -4.42 -8.67 -7.15
N SER A 70 -4.53 -9.46 -6.10
CA SER A 70 -3.59 -10.56 -5.85
C SER A 70 -4.16 -11.75 -6.60
N GLU A 71 -4.02 -11.71 -7.92
CA GLU A 71 -4.24 -12.87 -8.77
C GLU A 71 -3.14 -13.88 -8.41
N GLY A 72 -3.45 -14.75 -7.44
CA GLY A 72 -2.62 -15.90 -7.13
C GLY A 72 -2.64 -16.84 -8.33
N PHE A 73 -1.51 -16.90 -9.04
CA PHE A 73 -1.18 -17.97 -9.97
C PHE A 73 0.01 -18.76 -9.42
#